data_AF-A0A8B9H5Y1-F1
#
_entry.id   AF-A0A8B9H5Y1-F1
#
_cell.length_a   1.000
_cell.length_b   1.000
_cell.length_c   1.000
_cell.angle_alpha   90.00
_cell.angle_beta   90.00
_cell.angle_gamma   90.00
#
_symmetry.space_group_name_H-M   'P 1'
#
loop_
_entity.id
_entity.type
_entity.pdbx_description
1 polymer ?
#
loop_
_entity_poly.entity_id
_entity_poly.type
_entity_poly.pdbx_seq_one_letter_code
_entity_poly.pdbx_strand_id
1 'polypeptide(L)'
;MADSGLLESLLRLVEKVDGGLDSQDAVRELGVEHQVVVGAVKSLQALGEVIEATQRSSKHWELTGEGREISEQGSHEARVFNAIPEEGLPQSQLMKLPSGKVGFSKAMSNKWIRLDKAHEGGPCVFRTYEQRLHAMLKSQCFKKKKKKKKYHEHMVSRG
;
A
#
# COMPACT_ATOMS: atom_id res chain seq x y z
N MET A 1 35.58 1.33 17.43
CA MET A 1 36.31 0.87 16.23
C MET A 1 35.23 0.31 15.32
N ALA A 2 34.88 1.01 14.24
CA ALA A 2 33.88 0.48 13.31
C ALA A 2 34.44 -0.81 12.70
N ASP A 3 33.55 -1.79 12.63
CA ASP A 3 33.81 -3.22 12.55
C ASP A 3 34.63 -3.61 11.30
N SER A 4 35.95 -3.78 11.46
CA SER A 4 36.87 -4.13 10.36
C SER A 4 36.49 -5.45 9.69
N GLY A 5 35.94 -6.40 10.46
CA GLY A 5 35.47 -7.67 9.92
C GLY A 5 34.26 -7.51 8.98
N LEU A 6 33.39 -6.53 9.25
CA LEU A 6 32.24 -6.24 8.39
C LEU A 6 32.66 -5.58 7.07
N LEU A 7 33.65 -4.68 7.12
CA LEU A 7 34.23 -4.04 5.93
C LEU A 7 34.86 -5.08 4.98
N GLU A 8 35.67 -5.99 5.53
CA GLU A 8 36.27 -7.09 4.76
C GLU A 8 35.23 -8.04 4.17
N SER A 9 34.20 -8.38 4.95
CA SER A 9 33.13 -9.27 4.50
C SER A 9 32.33 -8.63 3.35
N LEU A 10 32.08 -7.32 3.44
CA LEU A 10 31.38 -6.57 2.39
C LEU A 10 32.23 -6.49 1.10
N LEU A 11 33.54 -6.25 1.21
CA LEU A 11 34.44 -6.27 0.05
C LEU A 11 34.51 -7.66 -0.61
N ARG A 12 34.56 -8.74 0.18
CA ARG A 12 34.51 -10.11 -0.35
C ARG A 12 33.19 -10.42 -1.08
N LEU A 13 32.08 -9.81 -0.66
CA LEU A 13 30.80 -9.97 -1.36
C LEU A 13 30.79 -9.20 -2.68
N VAL A 14 31.33 -7.98 -2.70
CA VAL A 14 31.48 -7.18 -3.93
C VAL A 14 32.38 -7.90 -4.94
N GLU A 15 33.48 -8.51 -4.49
CA GLU A 15 34.40 -9.28 -5.36
C GLU A 15 33.73 -10.50 -6.01
N LYS A 16 32.79 -11.15 -5.34
CA LYS A 16 32.10 -12.35 -5.86
C LYS A 16 31.04 -12.05 -6.92
N VAL A 17 30.56 -10.80 -7.01
CA VAL A 17 29.42 -10.44 -7.85
C VAL A 17 29.89 -9.54 -8.99
N ASP A 18 30.08 -10.14 -10.16
CA ASP A 18 30.34 -9.38 -11.39
C ASP A 18 29.11 -8.56 -11.77
N GLY A 19 29.23 -7.23 -11.67
CA GLY A 19 28.16 -6.28 -12.03
C GLY A 19 27.66 -5.38 -10.89
N GLY A 20 28.22 -5.52 -9.68
CA GLY A 20 27.91 -4.67 -8.53
C GLY A 20 26.89 -5.29 -7.56
N LEU A 21 26.90 -4.79 -6.32
CA LEU A 21 26.14 -5.35 -5.20
C LEU A 21 25.10 -4.33 -4.70
N ASP A 22 23.84 -4.74 -4.56
CA ASP A 22 22.84 -3.91 -3.86
C ASP A 22 23.02 -4.04 -2.35
N SER A 23 23.00 -2.90 -1.67
CA SER A 23 22.99 -2.82 -0.20
C SER A 23 21.90 -3.67 0.47
N GLN A 24 20.77 -3.92 -0.19
CA GLN A 24 19.70 -4.81 0.28
C GLN A 24 20.08 -6.29 0.18
N ASP A 25 20.86 -6.66 -0.84
CA ASP A 25 21.36 -8.03 -1.00
C ASP A 25 22.49 -8.30 0.02
N ALA A 26 23.36 -7.31 0.24
CA ALA A 26 24.39 -7.36 1.27
C ALA A 26 23.80 -7.56 2.69
N VAL A 27 22.65 -6.94 3.00
CA VAL A 27 21.93 -7.16 4.27
C VAL A 27 21.53 -8.62 4.44
N ARG A 28 21.07 -9.29 3.38
CA ARG A 28 20.62 -10.70 3.42
C ARG A 28 21.79 -11.65 3.62
N GLU A 29 22.91 -11.39 2.95
CA GLU A 29 24.13 -12.21 3.03
C GLU A 29 24.87 -12.04 4.36
N LEU A 30 24.95 -10.81 4.87
CA LEU A 30 25.69 -10.50 6.11
C LEU A 30 24.83 -10.64 7.37
N GLY A 31 23.50 -10.68 7.25
CA GLY A 31 22.59 -10.79 8.39
C GLY A 31 22.60 -9.58 9.33
N VAL A 32 23.03 -8.41 8.82
CA VAL A 32 23.15 -7.16 9.59
C VAL A 32 22.11 -6.13 9.16
N GLU A 33 21.80 -5.18 10.03
CA GLU A 33 20.81 -4.13 9.73
C GLU A 33 21.28 -3.20 8.61
N HIS A 34 20.33 -2.66 7.83
CA HIS A 34 20.63 -1.90 6.62
C HIS A 34 21.42 -0.62 6.90
N GLN A 35 21.19 0.08 8.01
CA GLN A 35 22.00 1.27 8.34
C GLN A 35 23.47 0.92 8.61
N VAL A 36 23.75 -0.27 9.12
CA VAL A 36 25.13 -0.73 9.35
C VAL A 36 25.86 -0.95 8.01
N VAL A 37 25.20 -1.60 7.05
CA VAL A 37 25.73 -1.78 5.68
C VAL A 37 25.95 -0.42 5.01
N VAL A 38 24.96 0.48 5.07
CA VAL A 38 25.08 1.83 4.49
C VAL A 38 26.21 2.63 5.14
N GLY A 39 26.40 2.49 6.46
CA GLY A 39 27.52 3.09 7.19
C GLY A 39 28.87 2.56 6.70
N ALA A 40 28.99 1.23 6.55
CA ALA A 40 30.21 0.59 6.06
C ALA A 40 30.55 0.98 4.62
N VAL A 41 29.55 1.04 3.73
CA VAL A 41 29.73 1.53 2.35
C VAL A 41 30.26 2.97 2.36
N LYS A 42 29.69 3.85 3.19
CA LYS A 42 30.19 5.23 3.32
C LYS A 42 31.61 5.30 3.88
N SER A 43 31.95 4.44 4.83
CA SER A 43 33.32 4.33 5.36
C SER A 43 34.31 3.89 4.28
N LEU A 44 33.94 2.91 3.45
CA LEU A 44 34.77 2.47 2.32
C LEU A 44 34.91 3.55 1.24
N GLN A 45 33.84 4.28 0.93
CA GLN A 45 33.90 5.43 0.02
C GLN A 45 34.80 6.54 0.56
N ALA A 46 34.81 6.77 1.87
CA ALA A 46 35.68 7.78 2.49
C ALA A 46 37.18 7.38 2.47
N LEU A 47 37.48 6.08 2.35
CA LEU A 47 38.85 5.57 2.20
C LEU A 47 39.41 5.78 0.76
N GLY A 48 38.60 6.26 -0.19
CA GLY A 48 39.02 6.59 -1.56
C GLY A 48 38.51 5.62 -2.62
N GLU A 49 39.28 5.41 -3.69
CA GLU A 49 38.94 4.60 -4.90
C GLU A 49 38.85 3.08 -4.65
N VAL A 50 38.48 2.64 -3.45
CA VAL A 50 38.31 1.21 -3.12
C VAL A 50 37.00 0.67 -3.70
N ILE A 51 35.93 1.48 -3.64
CA ILE A 51 34.62 1.13 -4.19
C ILE A 51 33.97 2.36 -4.83
N GLU A 52 33.23 2.13 -5.92
CA GLU A 52 32.26 3.08 -6.43
C GLU A 52 30.88 2.67 -5.93
N ALA A 53 30.14 3.59 -5.29
CA ALA A 53 28.78 3.32 -4.84
C ALA A 53 27.86 4.50 -5.19
N THR A 54 26.74 4.17 -5.83
CA THR A 54 25.73 5.13 -6.25
C THR A 54 24.48 4.97 -5.39
N GLN A 55 23.98 6.08 -4.85
CA GLN A 55 22.77 6.03 -4.03
C GLN A 55 21.55 5.83 -4.93
N ARG A 56 20.89 4.68 -4.78
CA ARG A 56 19.62 4.36 -5.44
C ARG A 56 18.48 4.45 -4.45
N SER A 57 17.45 5.22 -4.76
CA SER A 57 16.20 5.20 -4.00
C SER A 57 15.14 4.39 -4.74
N SER A 58 14.53 3.43 -4.04
CA SER A 58 13.38 2.68 -4.51
C SER A 58 12.13 3.13 -3.75
N LYS A 59 10.98 3.15 -4.43
CA LYS A 59 9.68 3.45 -3.81
C LYS A 59 8.75 2.28 -4.10
N HIS A 60 8.27 1.64 -3.04
CA HIS A 60 7.25 0.60 -3.12
C HIS A 60 5.92 1.17 -2.60
N TRP A 61 4.82 0.68 -3.18
CA TRP A 61 3.48 1.04 -2.72
C TRP A 61 3.05 0.02 -1.69
N GLU A 62 2.95 0.43 -0.44
CA GLU A 62 2.36 -0.37 0.62
C GLU A 62 0.94 0.07 0.90
N LEU A 63 0.13 -0.90 1.32
CA LEU A 63 -1.19 -0.58 1.85
C LEU A 63 -1.00 0.14 3.18
N THR A 64 -1.64 1.31 3.29
CA THR A 64 -1.80 1.96 4.59
C THR A 64 -2.62 1.06 5.52
N GLY A 65 -2.59 1.30 6.84
CA GLY A 65 -3.42 0.55 7.79
C GLY A 65 -4.89 0.52 7.40
N GLU A 66 -5.44 1.68 7.00
CA GLU A 66 -6.80 1.80 6.44
C GLU A 66 -6.95 1.00 5.13
N GLY A 67 -5.95 1.01 4.25
CA GLY A 67 -5.96 0.26 2.99
C GLY A 67 -6.01 -1.26 3.19
N ARG A 68 -5.32 -1.77 4.22
CA ARG A 68 -5.39 -3.19 4.61
C ARG A 68 -6.78 -3.55 5.11
N GLU A 69 -7.34 -2.73 6.02
CA GLU A 69 -8.68 -2.94 6.56
C GLU A 69 -9.76 -2.93 5.47
N ILE A 70 -9.65 -2.00 4.50
CA ILE A 70 -10.54 -1.95 3.34
C ILE A 70 -10.36 -3.17 2.42
N SER A 71 -9.14 -3.69 2.30
CA SER A 71 -8.87 -4.89 1.49
C SER A 71 -9.46 -6.15 2.13
N GLU A 72 -9.44 -6.27 3.46
CA GLU A 72 -9.92 -7.45 4.19
C GLU A 72 -11.43 -7.39 4.42
N GLN A 73 -11.96 -6.25 4.85
CA GLN A 73 -13.35 -6.11 5.30
C GLN A 73 -14.23 -5.33 4.31
N GLY A 74 -13.68 -4.92 3.16
CA GLY A 74 -14.37 -4.07 2.18
C GLY A 74 -14.41 -2.60 2.58
N SER A 75 -14.82 -1.74 1.65
CA SER A 75 -14.92 -0.29 1.87
C SER A 75 -16.02 0.07 2.87
N HIS A 76 -15.87 1.19 3.59
CA HIS A 76 -16.85 1.70 4.56
C HIS A 76 -18.29 1.78 4.01
N GLU A 77 -18.43 2.16 2.76
CA GLU A 77 -19.71 2.25 2.04
C GLU A 77 -20.28 0.88 1.63
N ALA A 78 -19.43 -0.09 1.27
CA ALA A 78 -19.86 -1.46 1.04
C ALA A 78 -20.31 -2.13 2.35
N ARG A 79 -19.61 -1.87 3.46
CA ARG A 79 -20.00 -2.35 4.79
C ARG A 79 -21.37 -1.79 5.21
N VAL A 80 -21.58 -0.49 5.01
CA VAL A 80 -22.88 0.16 5.28
C VAL A 80 -23.98 -0.40 4.39
N PHE A 81 -23.73 -0.60 3.09
CA PHE A 81 -24.71 -1.19 2.18
C PHE A 81 -25.08 -2.62 2.57
N ASN A 82 -24.09 -3.45 2.93
CA ASN A 82 -24.33 -4.84 3.34
C ASN A 82 -25.02 -4.95 4.70
N ALA A 83 -24.89 -3.95 5.58
CA ALA A 83 -25.53 -3.93 6.89
C ALA A 83 -27.03 -3.57 6.85
N ILE A 84 -27.52 -3.01 5.73
CA ILE A 84 -28.94 -2.64 5.59
C ILE A 84 -29.70 -3.85 5.05
N PRO A 85 -30.74 -4.34 5.74
CA PRO A 85 -31.56 -5.46 5.27
C PRO A 85 -32.59 -5.00 4.23
N GLU A 86 -33.41 -5.89 3.67
CA GLU A 86 -34.39 -5.50 2.63
C GLU A 86 -35.53 -4.64 3.21
N GLU A 87 -35.85 -4.88 4.47
CA GLU A 87 -36.86 -4.18 5.28
C GLU A 87 -36.43 -2.76 5.64
N GLY A 88 -35.17 -2.39 5.38
CA GLY A 88 -34.58 -1.11 5.73
C GLY A 88 -33.99 -1.09 7.14
N LEU A 89 -33.13 -0.10 7.40
CA LEU A 89 -32.46 0.10 8.69
C LEU A 89 -32.64 1.54 9.17
N PRO A 90 -33.02 1.78 10.44
CA PRO A 90 -33.08 3.13 10.99
C PRO A 90 -31.74 3.86 10.88
N GLN A 91 -31.77 5.12 10.45
CA GLN A 91 -30.55 5.93 10.28
C GLN A 91 -29.73 6.02 11.58
N SER A 92 -30.40 6.11 12.73
CA SER A 92 -29.77 6.16 14.04
C SER A 92 -28.96 4.91 14.38
N GLN A 93 -29.41 3.72 13.95
CA GLN A 93 -28.68 2.47 14.13
C GLN A 93 -27.49 2.37 13.15
N LEU A 94 -27.70 2.79 11.91
CA LEU A 94 -26.63 2.81 10.90
C LEU A 94 -25.47 3.73 11.31
N MET A 95 -25.77 4.88 11.92
CA MET A 95 -24.77 5.83 12.40
C MET A 95 -23.94 5.34 13.60
N LYS A 96 -24.43 4.32 14.33
CA LYS A 96 -23.68 3.69 15.42
C LYS A 96 -22.60 2.72 14.94
N LEU A 97 -22.64 2.30 13.67
CA LEU A 97 -21.61 1.44 13.11
C LEU A 97 -20.26 2.19 13.04
N PRO A 98 -19.12 1.50 13.22
CA PRO A 98 -17.80 2.13 13.17
C PRO A 98 -17.50 2.84 11.83
N SER A 99 -18.12 2.35 10.75
CA SER A 99 -18.05 2.95 9.41
C SER A 99 -19.30 3.75 9.02
N GLY A 100 -20.25 3.94 9.95
CA GLY A 100 -21.59 4.45 9.67
C GLY A 100 -21.60 5.84 9.06
N LYS A 101 -20.93 6.81 9.68
CA LYS A 101 -20.93 8.21 9.23
C LYS A 101 -20.24 8.40 7.86
N VAL A 102 -19.07 7.81 7.69
CA VAL A 102 -18.28 7.92 6.45
C VAL A 102 -18.91 7.09 5.33
N GLY A 103 -19.34 5.87 5.66
CA GLY A 103 -19.98 4.96 4.72
C GLY A 103 -21.34 5.46 4.25
N PHE A 104 -22.17 6.03 5.14
CA PHE A 104 -23.47 6.61 4.79
C PHE A 104 -23.32 7.77 3.81
N SER A 105 -22.46 8.74 4.10
CA SER A 105 -22.26 9.90 3.22
C SER A 105 -21.81 9.48 1.82
N LYS A 106 -20.85 8.55 1.74
CA LYS A 106 -20.36 8.07 0.44
C LYS A 106 -21.36 7.18 -0.29
N ALA A 107 -22.07 6.30 0.42
CA ALA A 107 -23.12 5.46 -0.15
C ALA A 107 -24.30 6.29 -0.68
N MET A 108 -24.68 7.37 0.01
CA MET A 108 -25.67 8.35 -0.46
C MET A 108 -25.18 9.06 -1.73
N SER A 109 -23.95 9.57 -1.76
CA SER A 109 -23.37 10.22 -2.95
C SER A 109 -23.27 9.27 -4.15
N ASN A 110 -22.96 8.00 -3.89
CA ASN A 110 -22.90 6.94 -4.90
C ASN A 110 -24.28 6.35 -5.25
N LYS A 111 -25.37 6.82 -4.62
CA LYS A 111 -26.76 6.37 -4.81
C LYS A 111 -26.98 4.88 -4.50
N TRP A 112 -26.13 4.28 -3.67
CA TRP A 112 -26.27 2.87 -3.25
C TRP A 112 -27.40 2.68 -2.24
N ILE A 113 -27.75 3.73 -1.51
CA ILE A 113 -28.79 3.73 -0.47
C ILE A 113 -29.75 4.90 -0.69
N ARG A 114 -30.99 4.73 -0.23
CA ARG A 114 -32.03 5.77 -0.22
C ARG A 114 -32.48 6.01 1.21
N LEU A 115 -32.73 7.28 1.54
CA LEU A 115 -33.27 7.68 2.85
C LEU A 115 -34.74 8.01 2.70
N ASP A 116 -35.59 7.30 3.43
CA ASP A 116 -36.99 7.65 3.62
C ASP A 116 -37.16 8.37 4.96
N LYS A 117 -37.59 9.63 4.90
CA LYS A 117 -37.81 10.47 6.08
C LYS A 117 -39.24 10.37 6.61
N ALA A 118 -40.16 9.78 5.85
CA ALA A 118 -41.59 9.70 6.16
C ALA A 118 -42.02 8.29 6.59
N HIS A 119 -41.07 7.39 6.85
CA HIS A 119 -41.36 6.04 7.31
C HIS A 119 -41.95 6.03 8.73
N GLU A 120 -42.93 5.16 8.97
CA GLU A 120 -43.54 4.97 10.29
C GLU A 120 -42.47 4.50 11.28
N GLY A 121 -42.08 5.38 12.22
CA GLY A 121 -41.00 5.13 13.19
C GLY A 121 -39.72 5.96 12.98
N GLY A 122 -39.68 6.87 11.99
CA GLY A 122 -38.60 7.82 11.79
C GLY A 122 -37.69 7.51 10.58
N PRO A 123 -36.59 8.27 10.38
CA PRO A 123 -35.78 8.19 9.16
C PRO A 123 -35.15 6.82 8.97
N CYS A 124 -35.57 6.10 7.92
CA CYS A 124 -35.12 4.76 7.58
C CYS A 124 -34.37 4.73 6.25
N VAL A 125 -33.30 3.94 6.20
CA VAL A 125 -32.41 3.80 5.06
C VAL A 125 -32.69 2.46 4.38
N PHE A 126 -32.88 2.48 3.08
CA PHE A 126 -33.11 1.29 2.27
C PHE A 126 -32.01 1.13 1.22
N ARG A 127 -31.76 -0.10 0.80
CA ARG A 127 -30.84 -0.39 -0.31
C ARG A 127 -31.48 -0.02 -1.64
N THR A 128 -30.70 0.60 -2.51
CA THR A 128 -31.11 0.80 -3.91
C THR A 128 -30.70 -0.44 -4.69
N TYR A 129 -31.66 -1.30 -5.03
CA TYR A 129 -31.42 -2.49 -5.86
C TYR A 129 -31.25 -2.06 -7.32
N GLU A 130 -30.04 -1.62 -7.68
CA GLU A 130 -29.69 -1.41 -9.08
C GLU A 130 -28.59 -2.41 -9.46
N GLN A 131 -28.87 -3.26 -10.45
CA GLN A 131 -28.01 -4.32 -10.98
C GLN A 131 -26.61 -3.85 -11.50
N ARG A 132 -26.25 -2.58 -11.29
CA ARG A 132 -24.99 -1.94 -11.74
C ARG A 132 -23.86 -1.97 -10.71
N LEU A 133 -24.11 -2.38 -9.47
CA LEU A 133 -23.09 -2.35 -8.39
C LEU A 133 -21.88 -3.26 -8.67
N HIS A 134 -22.07 -4.37 -9.38
CA HIS A 134 -20.97 -5.27 -9.75
C HIS A 134 -19.93 -4.63 -10.69
N ALA A 135 -20.34 -3.66 -11.52
CA ALA A 135 -19.45 -2.99 -12.47
C ALA A 135 -18.71 -1.78 -11.86
N MET A 136 -19.36 -1.06 -10.92
CA MET A 136 -18.74 0.11 -10.28
C MET A 136 -17.72 -0.25 -9.19
N LEU A 137 -17.93 -1.32 -8.41
CA LEU A 137 -16.96 -1.75 -7.40
C LEU A 137 -15.62 -2.15 -8.03
N LYS A 138 -15.64 -2.93 -9.12
CA LYS A 138 -14.45 -3.21 -9.91
C LYS A 138 -13.86 -1.93 -10.49
N SER A 139 -14.68 -1.03 -11.04
CA SER A 139 -14.18 0.19 -11.67
C SER A 139 -13.61 1.22 -10.69
N GLN A 140 -14.15 1.38 -9.48
CA GLN A 140 -13.59 2.29 -8.46
C GLN A 140 -12.34 1.70 -7.80
N CYS A 141 -12.32 0.38 -7.55
CA CYS A 141 -11.11 -0.33 -7.14
C CYS A 141 -10.02 -0.24 -8.22
N PHE A 142 -10.40 -0.33 -9.50
CA PHE A 142 -9.47 -0.22 -10.64
C PHE A 142 -9.08 1.23 -10.99
N LYS A 143 -9.96 2.22 -10.72
CA LYS A 143 -9.66 3.65 -10.87
C LYS A 143 -8.72 4.15 -9.75
N LYS A 144 -8.83 3.60 -8.53
CA LYS A 144 -7.76 3.75 -7.52
C LYS A 144 -6.46 3.00 -7.89
N LYS A 145 -6.51 2.08 -8.87
CA LYS A 145 -5.34 1.37 -9.44
C LYS A 145 -4.78 1.97 -10.75
N LYS A 146 -5.13 3.20 -11.15
CA LYS A 146 -4.56 3.86 -12.34
C LYS A 146 -4.04 5.24 -11.97
N LYS A 147 -2.84 5.71 -12.31
CA LYS A 147 -1.82 5.35 -13.32
C LYS A 147 -0.54 6.09 -12.90
N LYS A 148 0.65 5.49 -13.01
CA LYS A 148 1.79 6.10 -13.75
C LYS A 148 2.97 5.16 -13.97
N LYS A 149 3.42 5.19 -15.22
CA LYS A 149 4.59 4.57 -15.87
C LYS A 149 5.89 4.88 -15.11
N LYS A 150 6.89 3.99 -15.18
CA LYS A 150 8.10 4.21 -16.00
C LYS A 150 9.08 3.02 -15.93
N TYR A 151 9.36 2.52 -17.15
CA TYR A 151 10.61 2.04 -17.76
C TYR A 151 11.61 1.20 -16.94
N HIS A 152 11.91 0.03 -17.50
CA HIS A 152 13.14 -0.72 -17.27
C HIS A 152 14.30 -0.03 -18.01
N GLU A 153 15.41 0.21 -17.32
CA GLU A 153 16.71 0.36 -17.96
C GLU A 153 17.41 -1.00 -17.91
N HIS A 154 17.55 -1.59 -19.10
CA HIS A 154 18.56 -2.60 -19.37
C HIS A 154 19.91 -1.90 -19.43
N MET A 155 20.91 -2.38 -18.70
CA MET A 155 22.31 -2.17 -19.06
C MET A 155 22.81 -3.45 -19.74
N VAL A 156 23.04 -3.33 -21.04
CA VAL A 156 23.77 -4.29 -21.85
C VAL A 156 25.26 -4.02 -21.61
N SER A 157 26.02 -5.04 -21.19
CA SER A 157 27.47 -4.99 -21.26
C SER A 157 27.88 -4.93 -22.74
N ARG A 158 28.65 -3.91 -23.12
CA ARG A 158 29.32 -3.90 -24.42
C ARG A 158 30.33 -5.05 -24.47
N GLY A 159 30.04 -6.02 -25.31
CA GLY A 159 31.02 -6.83 -26.04
C GLY A 159 30.89 -6.49 -27.51
#